data_AF-A0A928IER1-F1
#
_entry.id   AF-A0A928IER1-F1
#
_cell.length_a   1.000
_cell.length_b   1.000
_cell.length_c   1.000
_cell.angle_alpha   90.00
_cell.angle_beta   90.00
_cell.angle_gamma   90.00
#
_symmetry.space_group_name_H-M   'P 1'
#
loop_
_entity.id
_entity.type
_entity.pdbx_description
1 polymer ?
#
loop_
_entity_poly.entity_id
_entity_poly.type
_entity_poly.pdbx_seq_one_letter_code
_entity_poly.pdbx_strand_id
1 'polypeptide(L)'
;MRGYQKKVIFVKNTGSRHFEEAYFIMRPDCEETGEPSETMIEEANRIIKENFQNRRGGFFYSNKWYILAFFLGCAITFALCFVLGLLI
;
A
#
# COMPACT_ATOMS: atom_id res chain seq x y z
N MET A 1 16.40 -19.93 -33.52
CA MET A 1 15.87 -19.10 -32.41
C MET A 1 16.88 -17.99 -32.13
N ARG A 2 16.50 -16.71 -32.25
CA ARG A 2 17.35 -15.58 -31.80
C ARG A 2 17.02 -15.33 -30.33
N GLY A 3 17.97 -15.57 -29.43
CA GLY A 3 17.82 -15.24 -28.01
C GLY A 3 17.76 -13.72 -27.83
N TYR A 4 16.85 -13.23 -26.99
CA TYR A 4 16.72 -11.82 -26.66
C TYR A 4 17.11 -11.62 -25.20
N GLN A 5 18.20 -10.88 -24.95
CA GLN A 5 18.69 -10.60 -23.61
C GLN A 5 18.11 -9.27 -23.12
N LYS A 6 17.39 -9.30 -21.98
CA LYS A 6 16.85 -8.11 -21.31
C LYS A 6 17.73 -7.77 -20.11
N LYS A 7 18.10 -6.50 -19.96
CA LYS A 7 18.69 -5.98 -18.73
C LYS A 7 17.60 -5.70 -17.70
N VAL A 8 17.86 -6.03 -16.45
CA VAL A 8 16.91 -5.87 -15.35
C VAL A 8 17.62 -5.27 -14.14
N ILE A 9 17.02 -4.23 -13.55
CA ILE A 9 17.44 -3.70 -12.24
C ILE A 9 16.59 -4.37 -11.18
N PHE A 10 17.27 -4.89 -10.16
CA PHE A 10 16.65 -5.61 -9.06
C PHE A 10 16.78 -4.81 -7.78
N VAL A 11 15.64 -4.53 -7.13
CA VAL A 11 15.59 -3.75 -5.88
C VAL A 11 14.92 -4.57 -4.80
N LYS A 12 15.61 -4.77 -3.68
CA LYS A 12 15.09 -5.40 -2.46
C LYS A 12 14.60 -4.36 -1.47
N ASN A 13 13.77 -4.79 -0.52
CA ASN A 13 13.30 -3.96 0.59
C ASN A 13 12.62 -2.68 0.11
N THR A 14 11.64 -2.82 -0.79
CA THR A 14 10.94 -1.68 -1.41
C THR A 14 10.15 -0.80 -0.43
N GLY A 15 10.02 -1.22 0.84
CA GLY A 15 9.23 -0.54 1.86
C GLY A 15 7.71 -0.67 1.66
N SER A 16 7.28 -1.52 0.73
CA SER A 16 5.89 -1.89 0.52
C SER A 16 5.40 -2.89 1.57
N ARG A 17 4.12 -2.83 1.92
CA ARG A 17 3.46 -3.80 2.80
C ARG A 17 3.24 -5.16 2.13
N HIS A 18 3.21 -5.20 0.80
CA HIS A 18 2.80 -6.37 0.02
C HIS A 18 3.90 -6.93 -0.88
N PHE A 19 4.94 -6.14 -1.17
CA PHE A 19 5.98 -6.52 -2.13
C PHE A 19 7.35 -6.34 -1.51
N GLU A 20 8.12 -7.42 -1.43
CA GLU A 20 9.48 -7.40 -0.88
C GLU A 20 10.52 -6.95 -1.92
N GLU A 21 10.27 -7.29 -3.19
CA GLU A 21 11.22 -7.12 -4.30
C GLU A 21 10.54 -6.46 -5.52
N ALA A 22 11.32 -5.68 -6.27
CA ALA A 22 10.90 -5.05 -7.52
C ALA A 22 11.91 -5.30 -8.65
N TYR A 23 11.39 -5.59 -9.84
CA TYR A 23 12.16 -5.83 -11.06
C TYR A 23 11.83 -4.77 -12.11
N PHE A 24 12.83 -4.01 -12.54
CA PHE A 24 12.69 -3.01 -13.59
C PHE A 24 13.35 -3.52 -14.86
N ILE A 25 12.55 -3.76 -15.90
CA ILE A 25 13.04 -4.21 -17.20
C ILE A 25 13.46 -2.97 -18.01
N MET A 26 14.73 -2.92 -18.40
CA MET A 26 15.26 -1.81 -19.18
C MET A 26 14.89 -1.95 -20.65
N ARG A 27 14.78 -0.80 -21.33
CA ARG A 27 14.63 -0.78 -22.78
C ARG A 27 15.97 -1.15 -23.45
N PRO A 28 15.93 -1.76 -24.65
CA PRO A 28 17.15 -2.20 -25.35
C PRO A 28 18.04 -1.06 -25.82
N ASP A 29 17.50 0.16 -25.93
CA ASP A 29 18.14 1.40 -26.36
C ASP A 29 18.70 2.23 -25.20
N CYS A 30 18.60 1.76 -23.95
CA CYS A 30 19.34 2.37 -22.84
C CYS A 30 20.84 2.08 -23.03
N GLU A 31 21.53 3.02 -23.68
CA GLU A 31 22.98 3.01 -23.89
C GLU A 31 23.72 3.13 -22.56
N GLU A 32 23.88 2.01 -21.87
CA GLU A 32 24.99 1.87 -20.92
C GLU A 32 25.70 0.55 -21.19
N THR A 33 26.86 0.69 -21.82
CA THR A 33 27.88 -0.36 -21.94
C THR A 33 28.45 -0.61 -20.54
N GLY A 34 27.74 -1.31 -19.66
CA GLY A 34 28.25 -1.63 -18.33
C GLY A 34 27.20 -1.82 -17.24
N GLU A 35 27.71 -1.75 -16.00
CA GLU A 35 26.96 -1.69 -14.74
C GLU A 35 25.87 -0.60 -14.80
N PRO A 36 24.70 -0.82 -14.18
CA PRO A 36 23.66 0.19 -14.10
C PRO A 36 24.27 1.45 -13.45
N SER A 37 24.21 2.60 -14.14
CA SER A 37 24.70 3.83 -13.54
C SER A 37 23.92 4.14 -12.26
N GLU A 38 24.59 4.85 -11.36
CA GLU A 38 24.01 5.37 -10.12
C GLU A 38 22.68 6.09 -10.38
N THR A 39 22.57 6.78 -11.53
CA THR A 39 21.35 7.48 -11.97
C THR A 39 20.16 6.55 -12.22
N MET A 40 20.39 5.33 -12.74
CA MET A 40 19.34 4.35 -12.99
C MET A 40 18.82 3.72 -11.70
N ILE A 41 19.70 3.51 -10.72
CA ILE A 41 19.32 3.00 -9.39
C ILE A 41 18.54 4.09 -8.62
N GLU A 42 18.97 5.34 -8.71
CA GLU A 42 18.24 6.48 -8.16
C GLU A 42 16.84 6.60 -8.76
N GLU A 43 16.71 6.45 -10.08
CA GLU A 43 15.43 6.50 -10.76
C GLU A 43 14.50 5.35 -10.34
N ALA A 44 15.02 4.13 -10.21
CA ALA A 44 14.26 2.99 -9.69
C ALA A 44 13.75 3.27 -8.25
N ASN A 45 14.61 3.82 -7.40
CA ASN A 45 14.26 4.22 -6.03
C ASN A 45 13.23 5.36 -6.00
N ARG A 46 13.33 6.33 -6.92
CA ARG A 46 12.36 7.42 -7.08
C ARG A 46 10.98 6.87 -7.43
N ILE A 47 10.88 5.94 -8.40
CA ILE A 47 9.62 5.30 -8.80
C ILE A 47 8.99 4.55 -7.62
N ILE A 48 9.79 3.77 -6.87
CA ILE A 48 9.33 3.06 -5.66
C ILE A 48 8.79 4.07 -4.65
N LYS A 49 9.56 5.11 -4.33
CA LYS A 49 9.18 6.12 -3.35
C LYS A 49 7.87 6.82 -3.74
N GLU A 50 7.75 7.30 -4.98
CA GLU A 50 6.54 7.98 -5.45
C GLU A 50 5.31 7.08 -5.41
N ASN A 51 5.41 5.83 -5.86
CA ASN A 51 4.26 4.93 -5.96
C ASN A 51 3.83 4.34 -4.61
N PHE A 52 4.77 4.08 -3.70
CA PHE A 52 4.44 3.53 -2.38
C PHE A 52 4.13 4.62 -1.34
N GLN A 53 4.70 5.82 -1.46
CA GLN A 53 4.37 6.93 -0.55
C GLN A 53 3.06 7.63 -0.92
N ASN A 54 2.73 7.83 -2.20
CA ASN A 54 1.42 8.41 -2.56
C ASN A 54 0.25 7.47 -2.27
N ARG A 55 0.46 6.15 -2.20
CA ARG A 55 -0.56 5.21 -1.72
C ARG A 55 -0.74 5.21 -0.20
N ARG A 56 0.09 5.93 0.58
CA ARG A 56 -0.17 6.18 2.01
C ARG A 56 -1.37 7.11 2.25
N GLY A 57 -1.92 7.71 1.18
CA GLY A 57 -3.20 8.41 1.19
C GLY A 57 -4.44 7.51 1.02
N GLY A 58 -4.27 6.18 1.04
CA GLY A 58 -5.39 5.25 1.15
C GLY A 58 -5.98 5.34 2.55
N PHE A 59 -6.90 6.29 2.72
CA PHE A 59 -7.85 6.39 3.82
C PHE A 59 -8.11 5.00 4.39
N PHE A 60 -7.63 4.73 5.61
CA PHE A 60 -8.14 3.62 6.37
C PHE A 60 -9.61 3.97 6.66
N TYR A 61 -10.50 3.67 5.71
CA TYR A 61 -11.86 3.24 6.03
C TYR A 61 -11.69 1.88 6.74
N SER A 62 -11.14 1.97 7.94
CA SER A 62 -11.28 0.94 8.94
C SER A 62 -12.77 0.98 9.23
N ASN A 63 -13.49 0.02 8.66
CA ASN A 63 -14.94 -0.08 8.74
C ASN A 63 -15.46 -0.18 10.19
N LYS A 64 -14.64 0.01 11.22
CA LYS A 64 -14.97 -0.03 12.66
C LYS A 64 -16.06 0.96 13.11
N TRP A 65 -16.50 1.87 12.25
CA TRP A 65 -17.70 2.68 12.51
C TRP A 65 -18.95 1.82 12.74
N TYR A 66 -19.09 0.66 12.08
CA TYR A 66 -20.21 -0.26 12.37
C TYR A 66 -20.15 -0.83 13.79
N ILE A 67 -18.95 -1.05 14.33
CA ILE A 67 -18.76 -1.57 15.69
C ILE A 67 -19.16 -0.49 16.70
N LEU A 68 -18.70 0.75 16.51
CA LEU A 68 -19.07 1.88 17.37
C LEU A 68 -20.57 2.15 17.32
N ALA A 69 -21.19 2.13 16.14
CA ALA A 69 -22.63 2.30 15.97
C ALA A 69 -23.43 1.20 16.68
N PHE A 70 -22.95 -0.05 16.65
CA PHE A 70 -23.58 -1.17 17.36
C PHE A 70 -23.59 -0.96 18.87
N PHE A 71 -22.44 -0.60 19.47
CA PHE A 71 -22.36 -0.33 20.92
C PHE A 71 -23.22 0.87 21.34
N LEU A 72 -23.26 1.93 20.52
CA LEU A 72 -24.11 3.10 20.79
C LEU A 72 -25.60 2.72 20.76
N GLY A 73 -26.01 1.91 19.78
CA GLY A 73 -27.39 1.42 19.67
C GLY A 73 -27.80 0.53 20.85
N CYS A 74 -26.93 -0.38 21.28
CA CYS A 74 -27.17 -1.20 22.48
C CYS A 74 -27.30 -0.35 23.75
N ALA A 75 -26.46 0.67 23.92
CA ALA A 75 -26.53 1.55 25.08
C ALA A 75 -27.85 2.34 25.14
N ILE A 76 -28.31 2.88 23.99
CA ILE A 76 -29.55 3.65 23.91
C ILE A 76 -30.77 2.75 24.19
N THR A 77 -30.82 1.57 23.57
CA THR A 77 -31.92 0.61 23.77
C THR A 77 -31.99 0.12 25.21
N PHE A 78 -30.84 -0.17 25.83
CA PHE A 78 -30.78 -0.54 27.24
C PHE A 78 -31.27 0.57 28.18
N ALA A 79 -30.84 1.82 27.95
CA ALA A 79 -31.27 2.96 28.74
C ALA A 79 -32.79 3.20 28.64
N LEU A 80 -33.37 3.07 27.44
CA LEU A 80 -34.81 3.21 27.23
C LEU A 80 -35.60 2.10 27.95
N CYS A 81 -35.16 0.85 27.88
CA CYS A 81 -35.80 -0.25 28.59
C CYS A 81 -35.73 -0.07 30.11
N PHE A 82 -34.59 0.41 30.62
CA PHE A 82 -34.40 0.65 32.05
C PHE A 82 -35.34 1.75 32.57
N VAL A 83 -35.46 2.87 31.85
CA VAL A 83 -36.36 3.97 32.25
C VAL A 83 -37.82 3.55 32.18
N LEU A 84 -38.23 2.84 31.13
CA LEU A 84 -39.60 2.34 31.00
C LEU A 84 -39.94 1.29 32.06
N GLY A 85 -38.98 0.41 32.40
CA GLY A 85 -39.14 -0.58 33.46
C GLY A 85 -39.19 0.02 34.87
N LEU A 86 -38.62 1.21 35.09
CA LEU A 86 -38.76 1.97 36.34
C LEU A 86 -40.08 2.76 36.43
N LEU A 87 -40.74 3.00 35.31
CA LEU A 87 -41.98 3.78 35.22
C LEU A 87 -43.24 2.91 35.45
N ILE A 88 -43.11 1.58 35.31
CA ILE A 88 -44.17 0.57 35.50
C ILE A 88 -44.09 0.03 36.93
#